data_AF-A0A8X8BTT5-F1
#
_entry.id   AF-A0A8X8BTT5-F1
#
_cell.length_a   1.000
_cell.length_b   1.000
_cell.length_c   1.000
_cell.angle_alpha   90.00
_cell.angle_beta   90.00
_cell.angle_gamma   90.00
#
_symmetry.space_group_name_H-M   'P 1'
#
loop_
_entity.id
_entity.type
_entity.pdbx_description
1 polymer ?
#
loop_
_entity_poly.entity_id
_entity_poly.type
_entity_poly.pdbx_seq_one_letter_code
_entity_poly.pdbx_strand_id
1 'polypeptide(L)'
;MMSYSVSRNRKVNVSSAVLKAAAHHLGSQCDKANKEFMLCRWEEKDPRKCLKEGKKVNECTLQFFRQLKMHCAEPFTEYWTCLDNSGSAELRYCRKQQHAFDNCVLDKLGWERPNLGDLSKVTKVLTDRPMPENVYHSRPRPEPNPVIEGDLKPSKYGSRMFFWTWAMQQARLSLQLPSSTHIRTRLETSRSLASVWHSSKPRDLVQSNGQDAHVG
;
A
#
# COMPACT_ATOMS: atom_id res chain seq x y z
N MET A 1 12.43 14.00 24.39
CA MET A 1 12.60 12.81 25.26
C MET A 1 11.23 12.33 25.72
N MET A 2 10.89 11.06 25.55
CA MET A 2 9.71 10.48 26.20
C MET A 2 10.11 10.10 27.63
N SER A 3 9.48 10.72 28.62
CA SER A 3 9.70 10.37 30.03
C SER A 3 9.27 8.93 30.28
N TYR A 4 10.12 8.15 30.98
CA TYR A 4 9.89 6.73 31.30
C TYR A 4 8.55 6.43 31.98
N SER A 5 7.96 7.44 32.65
CA SER A 5 6.64 7.34 33.31
C SER A 5 5.48 7.14 32.34
N VAL A 6 5.55 7.67 31.10
CA VAL A 6 4.45 7.59 30.12
C VAL A 6 4.27 6.15 29.59
N SER A 7 5.35 5.36 29.56
CA SER A 7 5.40 4.00 29.00
C SER A 7 4.93 2.90 29.97
N ARG A 8 4.68 3.21 31.25
CA ARG A 8 4.30 2.20 32.25
C ARG A 8 2.83 1.79 32.09
N ASN A 9 2.55 0.96 31.09
CA ASN A 9 1.23 0.39 30.81
C ASN A 9 1.13 -1.05 31.35
N ARG A 10 -0.06 -1.46 31.80
CA ARG A 10 -0.35 -2.86 32.12
C ARG A 10 -0.28 -3.67 30.83
N LYS A 11 0.64 -4.65 30.79
CA LYS A 11 0.88 -5.50 29.61
C LYS A 11 -0.05 -6.70 29.63
N VAL A 12 -0.43 -7.15 28.45
CA VAL A 12 -1.16 -8.41 28.24
C VAL A 12 -0.13 -9.51 28.05
N ASN A 13 0.10 -10.29 29.11
CA ASN A 13 1.11 -11.35 29.14
C ASN A 13 0.46 -12.70 28.83
N VAL A 14 0.26 -13.01 27.56
CA VAL A 14 -0.27 -14.31 27.08
C VAL A 14 0.49 -14.76 25.82
N SER A 15 0.45 -16.05 25.51
CA SER A 15 1.06 -16.59 24.29
C SER A 15 0.28 -16.20 23.02
N SER A 16 0.92 -16.34 21.87
CA SER A 16 0.29 -16.07 20.56
C SER A 16 -0.91 -16.98 20.29
N ALA A 17 -0.85 -18.26 20.70
CA ALA A 17 -1.95 -19.21 20.55
C ALA A 17 -3.21 -18.73 21.30
N VAL A 18 -3.05 -18.24 22.53
CA VAL A 18 -4.15 -17.69 23.35
C VAL A 18 -4.79 -16.48 22.69
N LEU A 19 -3.98 -15.53 22.18
CA LEU A 19 -4.50 -14.36 21.47
C LEU A 19 -5.21 -14.75 20.17
N LYS A 20 -4.69 -15.73 19.44
CA LYS A 20 -5.28 -16.22 18.18
C LYS A 20 -6.61 -16.93 18.42
N ALA A 21 -6.70 -17.74 19.47
CA ALA A 21 -7.93 -18.41 19.89
C ALA A 21 -9.05 -17.40 20.20
N ALA A 22 -8.72 -16.35 20.97
CA ALA A 22 -9.67 -15.33 21.37
C ALA A 22 -9.94 -14.24 20.31
N ALA A 23 -9.19 -14.21 19.20
CA ALA A 23 -9.14 -13.07 18.28
C ALA A 23 -10.51 -12.62 17.75
N HIS A 24 -11.41 -13.57 17.44
CA HIS A 24 -12.73 -13.24 16.88
C HIS A 24 -13.62 -12.52 17.90
N HIS A 25 -13.68 -13.04 19.13
CA HIS A 25 -14.44 -12.44 20.22
C HIS A 25 -13.79 -11.14 20.73
N LEU A 26 -12.46 -11.12 20.84
CA LEU A 26 -11.74 -9.90 21.21
C LEU A 26 -11.96 -8.79 20.18
N GLY A 27 -12.02 -9.13 18.90
CA GLY A 27 -12.30 -8.21 17.81
C GLY A 27 -13.68 -7.58 17.91
N SER A 28 -14.73 -8.37 18.22
CA SER A 28 -16.09 -7.85 18.37
C SER A 28 -16.28 -7.04 19.65
N GLN A 29 -15.72 -7.50 20.78
CA GLN A 29 -15.91 -6.84 22.08
C GLN A 29 -15.09 -5.55 22.24
N CYS A 30 -13.84 -5.54 21.76
CA CYS A 30 -12.94 -4.39 21.87
C CYS A 30 -12.90 -3.51 20.61
N ASP A 31 -13.89 -3.64 19.72
CA ASP A 31 -13.91 -3.01 18.40
C ASP A 31 -13.72 -1.49 18.46
N LYS A 32 -14.47 -0.81 19.34
CA LYS A 32 -14.47 0.64 19.49
C LYS A 32 -13.07 1.19 19.83
N ALA A 33 -12.43 0.64 20.86
CA ALA A 33 -11.12 1.10 21.31
C ALA A 33 -10.02 0.77 20.28
N ASN A 34 -10.09 -0.43 19.68
CA ASN A 34 -9.14 -0.87 18.66
C ASN A 34 -9.21 0.04 17.43
N LYS A 35 -10.41 0.33 16.93
CA LYS A 35 -10.59 1.15 15.74
C LYS A 35 -10.27 2.63 15.97
N GLU A 36 -10.56 3.18 17.15
CA GLU A 36 -10.13 4.53 17.54
C GLU A 36 -8.59 4.66 17.51
N PHE A 37 -7.89 3.64 18.04
CA PHE A 37 -6.43 3.57 18.01
C PHE A 37 -5.88 3.42 16.59
N MET A 38 -6.48 2.54 15.79
CA MET A 38 -6.05 2.35 14.39
C MET A 38 -6.29 3.62 13.58
N LEU A 39 -7.45 4.26 13.71
CA LEU A 39 -7.71 5.54 13.07
C LEU A 39 -6.66 6.59 13.50
N CYS A 40 -6.31 6.65 14.80
CA CYS A 40 -5.28 7.57 15.30
C CYS A 40 -3.95 7.35 14.59
N ARG A 41 -3.52 6.10 14.55
CA ARG A 41 -2.24 5.70 13.99
C ARG A 41 -2.17 5.99 12.50
N TRP A 42 -3.27 5.85 11.77
CA TRP A 42 -3.34 6.14 10.34
C TRP A 42 -3.40 7.63 10.02
N GLU A 43 -4.14 8.42 10.81
CA GLU A 43 -4.28 9.87 10.63
C GLU A 43 -3.00 10.60 11.03
N GLU A 44 -2.50 10.37 12.25
CA GLU A 44 -1.37 11.10 12.82
C GLU A 44 -0.01 10.59 12.32
N LYS A 45 0.09 9.31 11.91
CA LYS A 45 1.33 8.61 11.51
C LYS A 45 2.48 8.65 12.53
N ASP A 46 2.25 9.22 13.71
CA ASP A 46 3.17 9.32 14.83
C ASP A 46 2.69 8.44 16.00
N PRO A 47 3.44 7.39 16.40
CA PRO A 47 3.02 6.48 17.47
C PRO A 47 2.99 7.14 18.85
N ARG A 48 3.66 8.29 19.03
CA ARG A 48 3.77 8.99 20.31
C ARG A 48 2.48 9.70 20.71
N LYS A 49 1.73 10.21 19.72
CA LYS A 49 0.47 10.92 19.94
C LYS A 49 -0.66 9.96 20.33
N CYS A 50 -0.63 8.74 19.78
CA CYS A 50 -1.66 7.71 19.97
C CYS A 50 -1.49 6.81 21.21
N LEU A 51 -0.67 7.23 22.19
CA LEU A 51 -0.39 6.40 23.37
C LEU A 51 -1.58 6.30 24.32
N LYS A 52 -2.48 7.27 24.35
CA LYS A 52 -3.66 7.26 25.23
C LYS A 52 -4.66 6.22 24.76
N GLU A 53 -4.90 6.15 23.46
CA GLU A 53 -5.75 5.20 22.78
C GLU A 53 -5.16 3.78 22.90
N GLY A 54 -3.83 3.65 22.75
CA GLY A 54 -3.15 2.38 23.00
C GLY A 54 -3.31 1.86 24.45
N LYS A 55 -3.43 2.75 25.44
CA LYS A 55 -3.76 2.35 26.82
C LYS A 55 -5.19 1.82 26.92
N LYS A 56 -6.16 2.46 26.26
CA LYS A 56 -7.56 2.00 26.23
C LYS A 56 -7.68 0.60 25.60
N VAL A 57 -6.93 0.33 24.52
CA VAL A 57 -6.86 -1.00 23.89
C VAL A 57 -6.35 -2.06 24.87
N ASN A 58 -5.25 -1.78 25.56
CA ASN A 58 -4.69 -2.69 26.56
C ASN A 58 -5.67 -2.92 27.72
N GLU A 59 -6.34 -1.88 28.19
CA GLU A 59 -7.34 -1.97 29.25
C GLU A 59 -8.54 -2.83 28.84
N CYS A 60 -9.11 -2.61 27.65
CA CYS A 60 -10.19 -3.43 27.13
C CYS A 60 -9.78 -4.90 27.03
N THR A 61 -8.58 -5.16 26.49
CA THR A 61 -8.06 -6.52 26.34
C THR A 61 -7.88 -7.22 27.71
N LEU A 62 -7.39 -6.50 28.73
CA LEU A 62 -7.26 -7.05 30.08
C LEU A 62 -8.63 -7.33 30.73
N GLN A 63 -9.62 -6.46 30.54
CA GLN A 63 -10.98 -6.68 31.03
C GLN A 63 -11.64 -7.87 30.34
N PHE A 64 -11.46 -8.01 29.03
CA PHE A 64 -11.93 -9.16 28.24
C PHE A 64 -11.37 -10.48 28.78
N PHE A 65 -10.04 -10.59 28.96
CA PHE A 65 -9.45 -11.84 29.48
C PHE A 65 -9.81 -12.13 30.93
N ARG A 66 -10.11 -11.11 31.74
CA ARG A 66 -10.65 -11.30 33.10
C ARG A 66 -12.03 -11.94 33.04
N GLN A 67 -12.94 -11.41 32.22
CA GLN A 67 -14.28 -11.99 32.05
C GLN A 67 -14.20 -13.42 31.50
N LEU A 68 -13.36 -13.65 30.49
CA LEU A 68 -13.18 -14.97 29.91
C LEU A 68 -12.69 -16.00 30.94
N LYS A 69 -11.73 -15.61 31.79
CA LYS A 69 -11.19 -16.45 32.86
C LYS A 69 -12.22 -16.74 33.96
N MET A 70 -13.11 -15.80 34.27
CA MET A 70 -14.13 -16.00 35.31
C MET A 70 -15.24 -16.96 34.86
N HIS A 71 -15.61 -16.96 33.58
CA HIS A 71 -16.77 -17.70 33.09
C HIS A 71 -16.43 -18.98 32.31
N CYS A 72 -15.41 -18.96 31.44
CA CYS A 72 -15.16 -20.03 30.46
C CYS A 72 -13.68 -20.48 30.44
N ALA A 73 -13.02 -20.54 31.60
CA ALA A 73 -11.60 -20.91 31.69
C ALA A 73 -11.29 -22.29 31.08
N GLU A 74 -12.01 -23.34 31.46
CA GLU A 74 -11.73 -24.71 31.02
C GLU A 74 -11.88 -24.92 29.50
N PRO A 75 -13.04 -24.65 28.86
CA PRO A 75 -13.18 -24.86 27.42
C PRO A 75 -12.25 -23.96 26.62
N PHE A 76 -11.93 -22.76 27.14
CA PHE A 76 -10.93 -21.91 26.52
C PHE A 76 -9.53 -22.52 26.59
N THR A 77 -9.14 -23.11 27.73
CA THR A 77 -7.84 -23.77 27.87
C THR A 77 -7.65 -24.94 26.93
N GLU A 78 -8.66 -25.79 26.76
CA GLU A 78 -8.61 -26.89 25.81
C GLU A 78 -8.48 -26.39 24.37
N TYR A 79 -9.19 -25.30 24.03
CA TYR A 79 -9.15 -24.74 22.69
C TYR A 79 -7.79 -24.15 22.33
N TRP A 80 -7.23 -23.27 23.16
CA TRP A 80 -5.92 -22.70 22.84
C TRP A 80 -4.79 -23.72 22.96
N THR A 81 -4.89 -24.72 23.85
CA THR A 81 -3.91 -25.82 23.92
C THR A 81 -3.89 -26.64 22.64
N CYS A 82 -5.06 -26.94 22.07
CA CYS A 82 -5.14 -27.61 20.76
C CYS A 82 -4.44 -26.78 19.67
N LEU A 83 -4.65 -25.46 19.66
CA LEU A 83 -4.02 -24.57 18.69
C LEU A 83 -2.51 -24.48 18.88
N ASP A 84 -2.02 -24.44 20.12
CA ASP A 84 -0.59 -24.39 20.45
C ASP A 84 0.14 -25.67 20.02
N ASN A 85 -0.53 -26.82 20.12
CA ASN A 85 0.00 -28.11 19.67
C ASN A 85 0.07 -28.24 18.14
N SER A 86 -0.73 -27.47 17.39
CA SER A 86 -0.63 -27.44 15.94
C SER A 86 0.52 -26.51 15.54
N GLY A 87 1.62 -27.05 14.98
CA GLY A 87 2.83 -26.24 14.69
C GLY A 87 2.60 -24.96 13.87
N SER A 88 1.52 -24.87 13.10
CA SER A 88 1.10 -23.70 12.31
C SER A 88 -0.06 -22.89 12.93
N ALA A 89 -0.54 -23.26 14.12
CA ALA A 89 -1.67 -22.65 14.82
C ALA A 89 -2.94 -22.52 13.94
N GLU A 90 -3.25 -23.54 13.14
CA GLU A 90 -4.33 -23.50 12.15
C GLU A 90 -5.70 -23.79 12.77
N LEU A 91 -6.64 -22.85 12.60
CA LEU A 91 -7.97 -22.92 13.22
C LEU A 91 -8.82 -24.10 12.74
N ARG A 92 -8.49 -24.70 11.58
CA ARG A 92 -9.25 -25.82 11.00
C ARG A 92 -9.15 -27.11 11.80
N TYR A 93 -8.06 -27.33 12.55
CA TYR A 93 -7.83 -28.58 13.26
C TYR A 93 -8.59 -28.66 14.60
N CYS A 94 -8.89 -27.51 15.20
CA CYS A 94 -9.44 -27.41 16.57
C CYS A 94 -10.93 -27.00 16.59
N ARG A 95 -11.72 -27.39 15.57
CA ARG A 95 -13.13 -26.98 15.45
C ARG A 95 -14.04 -27.54 16.54
N LYS A 96 -13.74 -28.73 17.07
CA LYS A 96 -14.51 -29.36 18.16
C LYS A 96 -14.40 -28.54 19.44
N GLN A 97 -13.17 -28.20 19.82
CA GLN A 97 -12.87 -27.36 20.98
C GLN A 97 -13.37 -25.94 20.77
N GLN A 98 -13.27 -25.41 19.54
CA GLN A 98 -13.82 -24.11 19.20
C GLN A 98 -15.33 -24.05 19.46
N HIS A 99 -16.09 -25.06 19.03
CA HIS A 99 -17.54 -25.11 19.26
C HIS A 99 -17.88 -25.18 20.76
N ALA A 100 -17.15 -25.99 21.53
CA ALA A 100 -17.33 -26.05 22.99
C ALA A 100 -17.06 -24.69 23.66
N PHE A 101 -16.02 -23.99 23.21
CA PHE A 101 -15.69 -22.65 23.67
C PHE A 101 -16.73 -21.60 23.28
N ASP A 102 -17.10 -21.55 22.00
CA ASP A 102 -18.09 -20.61 21.46
C ASP A 102 -19.45 -20.78 22.16
N ASN A 103 -19.88 -22.03 22.44
CA ASN A 103 -21.10 -22.30 23.19
C ASN A 103 -21.02 -21.78 24.64
N CYS A 104 -19.93 -22.02 25.36
CA CYS A 104 -19.77 -21.50 26.72
C CYS A 104 -19.88 -19.97 26.76
N VAL A 105 -19.25 -19.30 25.79
CA VAL A 105 -19.24 -17.85 25.67
C VAL A 105 -20.63 -17.32 25.33
N LEU A 106 -21.36 -17.99 24.44
CA LEU A 106 -22.74 -17.65 24.12
C LEU A 106 -23.66 -17.81 25.34
N ASP A 107 -23.57 -18.93 26.05
CA ASP A 107 -24.47 -19.26 27.16
C ASP A 107 -24.24 -18.36 28.40
N LYS A 108 -22.97 -18.03 28.71
CA LYS A 108 -22.62 -17.30 29.94
C LYS A 108 -22.48 -15.79 29.75
N LEU A 109 -21.96 -15.36 28.59
CA LEU A 109 -21.64 -13.95 28.32
C LEU A 109 -22.56 -13.34 27.26
N GLY A 110 -23.28 -14.16 26.49
CA GLY A 110 -24.14 -13.68 25.40
C GLY A 110 -23.36 -13.14 24.20
N TRP A 111 -22.08 -13.48 24.07
CA TRP A 111 -21.27 -13.01 22.94
C TRP A 111 -21.32 -14.00 21.79
N GLU A 112 -21.86 -13.55 20.67
CA GLU A 112 -21.83 -14.31 19.42
C GLU A 112 -20.51 -14.11 18.69
N ARG A 113 -20.01 -15.19 18.08
CA ARG A 113 -18.81 -15.14 17.24
C ARG A 113 -19.16 -14.40 15.93
N PRO A 114 -18.40 -13.36 15.53
CA PRO A 114 -18.68 -12.63 14.29
C PRO A 114 -18.57 -13.54 13.06
N ASN A 115 -19.41 -13.27 12.06
CA ASN A 115 -19.40 -14.02 10.82
C ASN A 115 -18.19 -13.67 9.97
N LEU A 116 -17.92 -14.53 8.98
CA LEU A 116 -16.86 -14.27 8.02
C LEU A 116 -17.17 -12.97 7.27
N GLY A 117 -16.21 -12.05 7.29
CA GLY A 117 -16.31 -10.75 6.63
C GLY A 117 -16.65 -9.59 7.58
N ASP A 118 -17.27 -9.84 8.74
CA ASP A 118 -17.70 -8.77 9.64
C ASP A 118 -16.54 -7.93 10.16
N LEU A 119 -15.45 -8.58 10.58
CA LEU A 119 -14.25 -7.91 11.07
C LEU A 119 -13.42 -7.23 9.98
N SER A 120 -13.64 -7.56 8.71
CA SER A 120 -12.95 -6.94 7.56
C SER A 120 -13.70 -5.76 6.96
N LYS A 121 -14.94 -5.49 7.40
CA LYS A 121 -15.71 -4.35 6.92
C LYS A 121 -15.06 -3.05 7.38
N VAL A 122 -14.98 -2.08 6.46
CA VAL A 122 -14.51 -0.73 6.78
C VAL A 122 -15.60 -0.02 7.58
N THR A 123 -15.30 0.34 8.81
CA THR A 123 -16.23 1.03 9.70
C THR A 123 -15.84 2.49 9.89
N LYS A 124 -16.85 3.35 10.01
CA LYS A 124 -16.67 4.76 10.36
C LYS A 124 -16.55 4.87 11.88
N VAL A 125 -15.50 5.54 12.37
CA VAL A 125 -15.28 5.78 13.80
C VAL A 125 -15.50 7.25 14.06
N LEU A 126 -16.34 7.56 15.05
CA LEU A 126 -16.54 8.93 15.51
C LEU A 126 -15.44 9.25 16.53
N THR A 127 -14.71 10.35 16.30
CA THR A 127 -13.64 10.82 17.19
C THR A 127 -13.74 12.32 17.42
N ASP A 128 -13.50 12.75 18.66
CA ASP A 128 -13.56 14.18 19.04
C ASP A 128 -12.30 14.96 18.66
N ARG A 129 -11.23 14.26 18.25
CA ARG A 129 -9.97 14.89 17.87
C ARG A 129 -10.08 15.60 16.51
N PRO A 130 -9.39 16.73 16.31
CA PRO A 130 -9.32 17.37 15.00
C PRO A 130 -8.48 16.54 14.03
N MET A 131 -8.80 16.61 12.75
CA MET A 131 -7.99 15.99 11.71
C MET A 131 -6.67 16.75 11.53
N PRO A 132 -5.51 16.06 11.46
CA PRO A 132 -4.22 16.72 11.28
C PRO A 132 -4.08 17.27 9.85
N GLU A 133 -3.83 18.58 9.72
CA GLU A 133 -3.66 19.26 8.43
C GLU A 133 -2.35 18.83 7.73
N ASN A 134 -1.25 18.74 8.48
CA ASN A 134 0.07 18.38 7.95
C ASN A 134 0.69 17.26 8.79
N VAL A 135 0.37 16.02 8.38
CA VAL A 135 0.82 14.79 9.05
C VAL A 135 2.33 14.60 8.97
N TYR A 136 2.93 14.91 7.82
CA TYR A 136 4.33 14.64 7.55
C TYR A 136 5.27 15.78 7.94
N HIS A 137 4.72 16.87 8.49
CA HIS A 137 5.46 18.12 8.70
C HIS A 137 6.22 18.56 7.43
N SER A 138 5.58 18.38 6.25
CA SER A 138 6.18 18.74 4.98
C SER A 138 6.29 20.25 4.86
N ARG A 139 7.42 20.72 4.32
CA ARG A 139 7.60 22.12 3.93
C ARG A 139 6.60 22.49 2.83
N PRO A 140 6.24 23.78 2.67
CA PRO A 140 5.43 24.20 1.54
C PRO A 140 6.10 23.77 0.23
N ARG A 141 5.28 23.30 -0.73
CA ARG A 141 5.78 22.95 -2.06
C ARG A 141 6.29 24.22 -2.74
N PRO A 142 7.40 24.17 -3.49
CA PRO A 142 7.80 25.30 -4.33
C PRO A 142 6.67 25.68 -5.30
N GLU A 143 6.58 26.97 -5.63
CA GLU A 143 5.62 27.45 -6.62
C GLU A 143 5.85 26.75 -7.97
N PRO A 144 4.79 26.39 -8.70
CA PRO A 144 4.92 25.77 -10.00
C PRO A 144 5.52 26.76 -11.00
N ASN A 145 6.31 26.25 -11.95
CA ASN A 145 6.76 27.06 -13.07
C ASN A 145 5.53 27.59 -13.85
N PRO A 146 5.57 28.83 -14.35
CA PRO A 146 4.46 29.38 -15.13
C PRO A 146 4.22 28.51 -16.37
N VAL A 147 2.95 28.23 -16.66
CA VAL A 147 2.55 27.52 -17.88
C VAL A 147 2.68 28.47 -19.06
N ILE A 148 3.25 28.00 -20.16
CA ILE A 148 3.30 28.78 -21.40
C ILE A 148 1.91 28.71 -22.02
N GLU A 149 1.15 29.80 -21.90
CA GLU A 149 -0.18 29.94 -22.48
C GLU A 149 -0.13 30.77 -23.76
N GLY A 150 -0.85 30.32 -24.79
CA GLY A 150 -0.96 30.98 -26.09
C GLY A 150 -0.53 30.10 -27.27
N ASP A 151 -1.01 30.44 -28.46
CA ASP A 151 -0.68 29.71 -29.68
C ASP A 151 0.81 29.83 -30.03
N LEU A 152 1.42 28.70 -30.39
CA LEU A 152 2.80 28.65 -30.87
C LEU A 152 2.90 29.37 -32.22
N LYS A 153 3.30 30.64 -32.19
CA LYS A 153 3.58 31.41 -33.41
C LYS A 153 4.86 30.89 -34.08
N PRO A 154 4.93 30.88 -35.42
CA PRO A 154 6.17 30.56 -36.12
C PRO A 154 7.28 31.55 -35.71
N SER A 155 8.54 31.10 -35.77
CA SER A 155 9.67 31.95 -35.38
C SER A 155 9.78 33.16 -36.32
N LYS A 156 9.99 34.36 -35.75
CA LYS A 156 9.97 35.63 -36.50
C LYS A 156 10.92 35.69 -37.71
N TYR A 157 12.05 34.98 -37.67
CA TYR A 157 13.09 35.01 -38.71
C TYR A 157 13.59 33.61 -39.10
N GLY A 158 12.73 32.59 -39.00
CA GLY A 158 13.13 31.20 -39.30
C GLY A 158 14.17 30.65 -38.33
N SER A 159 15.20 29.97 -38.83
CA SER A 159 16.21 29.27 -38.03
C SER A 159 17.23 30.19 -37.35
N ARG A 160 17.38 31.45 -37.80
CA ARG A 160 18.45 32.39 -37.37
C ARG A 160 19.87 31.80 -37.43
N MET A 161 20.07 30.74 -38.21
CA MET A 161 21.38 30.16 -38.45
C MET A 161 22.12 30.99 -39.50
N PHE A 162 23.39 31.30 -39.27
CA PHE A 162 24.22 31.99 -40.25
C PHE A 162 24.22 31.21 -41.57
N PHE A 163 23.95 31.89 -42.68
CA PHE A 163 23.81 31.32 -44.04
C PHE A 163 25.11 30.71 -44.61
N TRP A 164 26.18 30.64 -43.81
CA TRP A 164 27.53 30.29 -44.21
C TRP A 164 28.08 29.02 -43.54
N THR A 165 27.22 28.07 -43.17
CA THR A 165 27.68 26.73 -42.74
C THR A 165 27.72 25.72 -43.88
N TRP A 166 27.05 25.97 -45.01
CA TRP A 166 27.10 25.11 -46.20
C TRP A 166 28.17 25.51 -47.23
N ALA A 167 28.52 26.80 -47.32
CA ALA A 167 29.56 27.29 -48.22
C ALA A 167 31.00 26.94 -47.77
N MET A 168 31.22 26.59 -46.50
CA MET A 168 32.54 26.23 -45.97
C MET A 168 32.76 24.75 -45.67
N GLN A 169 31.74 23.88 -45.79
CA GLN A 169 31.94 22.44 -45.61
C GLN A 169 32.20 21.68 -46.92
N GLN A 170 31.91 22.28 -48.10
CA GLN A 170 32.33 21.76 -49.41
C GLN A 170 33.72 22.24 -49.84
N ALA A 171 34.25 23.31 -49.23
CA ALA A 171 35.61 23.80 -49.48
C ALA A 171 36.72 23.08 -48.66
N ARG A 172 36.35 22.10 -47.82
CA ARG A 172 37.32 21.26 -47.08
C ARG A 172 37.36 19.79 -47.54
N LEU A 173 36.56 19.41 -48.54
CA LEU A 173 36.51 18.05 -49.10
C LEU A 173 36.74 17.99 -50.63
N SER A 174 37.34 19.03 -51.21
CA SER A 174 37.70 19.10 -52.64
C SER A 174 39.20 19.36 -52.87
N LEU A 175 40.03 19.29 -51.81
CA LEU A 175 41.47 19.55 -51.88
C LEU A 175 42.32 18.40 -51.33
N GLN A 176 41.93 17.17 -51.60
CA GLN A 176 42.86 16.04 -51.74
C GLN A 176 42.15 14.87 -52.41
N LEU A 177 42.46 14.63 -53.68
CA LEU A 177 42.73 13.30 -54.23
C LEU A 177 43.31 13.50 -55.64
N PRO A 178 44.62 13.26 -55.85
CA PRO A 178 45.21 13.25 -57.17
C PRO A 178 44.96 11.90 -57.85
N SER A 179 44.70 11.97 -59.16
CA SER A 179 45.06 11.00 -60.20
C SER A 179 45.00 9.50 -59.85
N SER A 180 43.98 8.79 -60.34
CA SER A 180 44.25 7.59 -61.14
C SER A 180 43.06 7.17 -62.00
N THR A 181 43.46 6.66 -63.15
CA THR A 181 42.78 6.18 -64.34
C THR A 181 41.61 5.20 -64.17
N HIS A 182 40.83 5.13 -65.25
CA HIS A 182 40.06 3.98 -65.79
C HIS A 182 38.52 3.94 -65.64
N ILE A 183 37.88 4.32 -66.75
CA ILE A 183 36.86 3.57 -67.53
C ILE A 183 35.60 3.06 -66.80
N ARG A 184 34.51 3.79 -67.07
CA ARG A 184 33.28 3.40 -67.81
C ARG A 184 32.46 2.17 -67.35
N THR A 185 31.13 2.41 -67.37
CA THR A 185 30.00 1.47 -67.55
C THR A 185 29.68 0.56 -66.36
N ARG A 186 28.46 0.10 -66.07
CA ARG A 186 27.05 0.29 -66.48
C ARG A 186 26.30 -0.78 -65.66
N LEU A 187 24.98 -0.61 -65.51
CA LEU A 187 24.00 -1.64 -65.08
C LEU A 187 23.99 -2.07 -63.59
N GLU A 188 22.85 -1.75 -62.97
CA GLU A 188 21.81 -2.74 -62.59
C GLU A 188 22.21 -4.04 -61.89
N THR A 189 21.43 -4.34 -60.84
CA THR A 189 21.32 -5.62 -60.11
C THR A 189 22.54 -5.91 -59.20
N SER A 190 22.41 -6.37 -57.96
CA SER A 190 21.45 -7.31 -57.41
C SER A 190 21.52 -7.29 -55.88
N ARG A 191 20.42 -7.75 -55.29
CA ARG A 191 20.28 -8.32 -53.94
C ARG A 191 21.58 -8.86 -53.34
N SER A 192 21.80 -8.60 -52.04
CA SER A 192 21.65 -9.60 -50.96
C SER A 192 22.53 -9.25 -49.75
N LEU A 193 22.04 -9.65 -48.57
CA LEU A 193 22.73 -9.80 -47.28
C LEU A 193 23.02 -8.53 -46.46
N ALA A 194 22.12 -8.23 -45.54
CA ALA A 194 22.42 -8.38 -44.11
C ALA A 194 21.15 -8.13 -43.29
N SER A 195 20.37 -9.20 -43.17
CA SER A 195 19.38 -9.42 -42.12
C SER A 195 20.03 -9.49 -40.73
N VAL A 196 19.18 -9.27 -39.73
CA VAL A 196 19.32 -9.56 -38.29
C VAL A 196 19.89 -8.40 -37.47
N TRP A 197 18.99 -7.64 -36.85
CA TRP A 197 18.93 -7.53 -35.38
C TRP A 197 17.46 -7.30 -34.99
N HIS A 198 16.87 -8.33 -34.40
CA HIS A 198 15.53 -8.30 -33.81
C HIS A 198 15.55 -7.43 -32.55
N SER A 199 14.54 -6.58 -32.37
CA SER A 199 14.11 -6.18 -31.03
C SER A 199 12.59 -6.12 -30.96
N SER A 200 12.09 -7.09 -30.22
CA SER A 200 10.75 -7.28 -29.68
C SER A 200 10.13 -5.99 -29.14
N LYS A 201 8.91 -5.69 -29.58
CA LYS A 201 8.03 -4.68 -28.98
C LYS A 201 6.84 -5.40 -28.30
N PRO A 202 6.53 -5.13 -27.03
CA PRO A 202 5.39 -5.74 -26.36
C PRO A 202 4.08 -5.00 -26.65
N ARG A 203 3.04 -5.81 -26.88
CA ARG A 203 1.60 -5.62 -26.62
C ARG A 203 1.38 -5.34 -25.11
N ASP A 204 0.39 -4.64 -24.55
CA ASP A 204 -0.96 -4.20 -24.89
C ASP A 204 -1.31 -3.01 -23.95
N LEU A 205 -2.35 -2.21 -24.24
CA LEU A 205 -3.57 -2.16 -23.40
C LEU A 205 -4.61 -1.14 -23.88
N VAL A 206 -5.76 -1.70 -24.19
CA VAL A 206 -7.05 -1.09 -24.50
C VAL A 206 -7.56 -0.31 -23.28
N GLN A 207 -7.87 0.98 -23.48
CA GLN A 207 -8.74 1.74 -22.58
C GLN A 207 -10.19 1.33 -22.86
N SER A 208 -10.84 0.72 -21.87
CA SER A 208 -12.28 0.54 -21.84
C SER A 208 -12.91 1.72 -21.11
N ASN A 209 -13.86 2.39 -21.78
CA ASN A 209 -14.73 3.39 -21.22
C ASN A 209 -15.71 2.72 -20.24
N GLY A 210 -15.78 3.23 -19.01
CA GLY A 210 -16.76 2.86 -17.99
C GLY A 210 -17.75 3.99 -17.78
N GLN A 211 -19.03 3.65 -17.86
CA GLN A 211 -20.21 4.50 -17.98
C GLN A 211 -20.59 5.25 -16.69
N ASP A 212 -21.29 6.36 -16.93
CA ASP A 212 -21.93 7.25 -15.98
C ASP A 212 -22.97 6.55 -15.08
N ALA A 213 -22.96 6.89 -13.79
CA ALA A 213 -24.00 6.56 -12.84
C ALA A 213 -25.01 7.72 -12.75
N HIS A 214 -26.24 7.46 -13.16
CA HIS A 214 -27.39 8.31 -12.88
C HIS A 214 -27.94 8.05 -11.49
N VAL A 215 -28.28 9.16 -10.84
CA VAL A 215 -28.88 9.36 -9.52
C VAL A 215 -30.28 8.72 -9.43
N GLY A 216 -30.55 8.07 -8.30
CA GLY A 216 -31.88 7.79 -7.76
C GLY A 216 -32.00 8.39 -6.37
#